data_AF-A0A849C4Q3-F1
#
_entry.id   AF-A0A849C4Q3-F1
#
_cell.length_a   1.000
_cell.length_b   1.000
_cell.length_c   1.000
_cell.angle_alpha   90.00
_cell.angle_beta   90.00
_cell.angle_gamma   90.00
#
_symmetry.space_group_name_H-M   'P 1'
#
loop_
_entity.id
_entity.type
_entity.pdbx_description
1 polymer ?
#
loop_
_entity_poly.entity_id
_entity_poly.type
_entity_poly.pdbx_seq_one_letter_code
_entity_poly.pdbx_strand_id
1 'polypeptide(L)'
;MKGSKQRATARTMAIAAAITVGLTMSGGTVAAGIDSSNHIVDRQDRTVEAIQSDTRIDFVAPLDGNPLTREWFHNGTASFRVSGPRSEDWSGYIATGYQVGYPATLDGRIRFQWSTPSLGIELDQDPSLHIGDLVPKAGIELSVGFGPGIQTVEATGGDVSGNEGYIRMSGFHGSVTGVIGQVTIRPWVRVVSSNGDSVITYGPLWTI
;
A
#
# COMPACT_ATOMS: atom_id res chain seq x y z
N MET A 1 -3.68 94.36 37.09
CA MET A 1 -5.05 94.34 36.55
C MET A 1 -5.13 93.25 35.48
N LYS A 2 -6.25 92.51 35.48
CA LYS A 2 -6.69 91.48 34.51
C LYS A 2 -6.49 91.96 33.05
N GLY A 3 -6.32 91.12 32.03
CA GLY A 3 -6.59 89.70 31.91
C GLY A 3 -6.14 89.10 30.58
N SER A 4 -6.41 87.80 30.46
CA SER A 4 -5.99 86.82 29.45
C SER A 4 -6.63 86.95 28.07
N LYS A 5 -5.98 86.31 27.07
CA LYS A 5 -6.49 85.63 25.85
C LYS A 5 -5.24 85.11 25.10
N GLN A 6 -5.07 83.90 24.54
CA GLN A 6 -5.90 82.73 24.29
C GLN A 6 -4.98 81.49 24.09
N ARG A 7 -5.58 80.32 24.34
CA ARG A 7 -5.18 78.91 24.11
C ARG A 7 -4.58 78.68 22.70
N ALA A 8 -3.74 77.68 22.42
CA ALA A 8 -4.06 76.24 22.37
C ALA A 8 -2.81 75.48 21.88
N THR A 9 -2.25 74.55 22.66
CA THR A 9 -2.32 73.08 22.50
C THR A 9 -1.06 72.46 21.84
N ALA A 10 -0.38 71.62 22.63
CA ALA A 10 0.79 70.83 22.29
C ALA A 10 0.44 69.56 21.46
N ARG A 11 1.51 68.84 21.02
CA ARG A 11 1.60 67.47 20.43
C ARG A 11 1.87 67.49 18.91
N THR A 12 2.79 66.72 18.31
CA THR A 12 3.59 65.55 18.70
C THR A 12 4.72 65.37 17.68
N MET A 13 5.92 64.93 18.13
CA MET A 13 7.03 64.44 17.30
C MET A 13 6.65 63.15 16.57
N ALA A 14 7.03 63.01 15.30
CA ALA A 14 7.11 61.72 14.62
C ALA A 14 8.50 61.59 13.97
N ILE A 15 9.33 60.70 14.50
CA ILE A 15 10.61 60.27 13.91
C ILE A 15 10.53 58.76 13.66
N ALA A 16 10.76 58.44 12.38
CA ALA A 16 11.15 57.20 11.69
C ALA A 16 11.30 55.85 12.43
N ALA A 17 10.82 54.79 11.77
CA ALA A 17 11.61 53.59 11.46
C ALA A 17 10.90 52.76 10.37
N ALA A 18 11.53 52.60 9.20
CA ALA A 18 11.08 51.66 8.17
C ALA A 18 11.56 50.25 8.55
N ILE A 19 10.62 49.34 8.82
CA ILE A 19 10.90 47.92 9.06
C ILE A 19 10.87 47.21 7.71
N THR A 20 12.04 46.85 7.18
CA THR A 20 12.16 45.86 6.10
C THR A 20 11.97 44.47 6.71
N VAL A 21 10.79 43.87 6.50
CA VAL A 21 10.57 42.45 6.80
C VAL A 21 11.27 41.63 5.72
N GLY A 22 12.40 41.02 6.08
CA GLY A 22 13.03 39.99 5.27
C GLY A 22 12.19 38.72 5.33
N LEU A 23 11.61 38.30 4.20
CA LEU A 23 11.14 36.93 4.05
C LEU A 23 12.37 36.02 4.01
N THR A 24 12.73 35.45 5.15
CA THR A 24 13.59 34.28 5.17
C THR A 24 12.77 33.10 4.65
N MET A 25 13.01 32.68 3.40
CA MET A 25 12.58 31.35 2.95
C MET A 25 13.48 30.31 3.63
N SER A 26 13.20 30.04 4.90
CA SER A 26 13.84 28.97 5.67
C SER A 26 13.03 27.70 5.51
N GLY A 27 13.64 26.70 4.87
CA GLY A 27 13.16 25.32 4.88
C GLY A 27 12.19 24.99 3.77
N GLY A 28 12.72 24.69 2.59
CA GLY A 28 12.10 23.65 1.79
C GLY A 28 12.21 22.36 2.60
N THR A 29 11.19 22.04 3.41
CA THR A 29 10.96 20.66 3.77
C THR A 29 10.73 19.99 2.42
N VAL A 30 11.67 19.15 2.00
CA VAL A 30 11.40 18.18 0.95
C VAL A 30 10.27 17.34 1.54
N ALA A 31 9.04 17.72 1.23
CA ALA A 31 7.90 16.89 1.52
C ALA A 31 8.17 15.61 0.74
N ALA A 32 8.62 14.57 1.45
CA ALA A 32 8.34 13.20 1.06
C ALA A 32 6.94 13.19 0.44
N GLY A 33 6.86 12.90 -0.85
CA GLY A 33 5.63 13.05 -1.61
C GLY A 33 4.53 12.27 -0.90
N ILE A 34 3.47 12.96 -0.50
CA ILE A 34 2.28 12.29 0.02
C ILE A 34 1.70 11.49 -1.15
N ASP A 35 1.70 10.17 -1.04
CA ASP A 35 1.16 9.28 -2.07
C ASP A 35 -0.36 9.25 -2.02
N SER A 36 -0.93 9.28 -0.81
CA SER A 36 -2.36 9.40 -0.58
C SER A 36 -2.65 9.90 0.82
N SER A 37 -3.77 10.58 1.01
CA SER A 37 -4.32 10.87 2.33
C SER A 37 -5.83 10.81 2.34
N ASN A 38 -6.40 10.58 3.51
CA ASN A 38 -7.83 10.65 3.76
C ASN A 38 -8.05 11.13 5.20
N HIS A 39 -9.18 11.79 5.46
CA HIS A 39 -9.50 12.28 6.80
C HIS A 39 -10.96 12.03 7.17
N ILE A 40 -11.22 12.06 8.46
CA ILE A 40 -12.56 12.06 9.05
C ILE A 40 -12.64 13.14 10.12
N VAL A 41 -13.84 13.65 10.39
CA VAL A 41 -14.11 14.45 11.58
C VAL A 41 -14.73 13.53 12.63
N ASP A 42 -14.11 13.44 13.80
CA ASP A 42 -14.58 12.59 14.89
C ASP A 42 -15.67 13.27 15.74
N ARG A 43 -16.21 12.55 16.72
CA ARG A 43 -17.29 13.06 17.60
C ARG A 43 -16.90 14.22 18.51
N GLN A 44 -15.60 14.53 18.61
CA GLN A 44 -15.08 15.62 19.43
C GLN A 44 -14.67 16.84 18.58
N ASP A 45 -15.15 16.90 17.33
CA ASP A 45 -14.84 17.92 16.34
C ASP A 45 -13.34 18.00 16.00
N ARG A 46 -12.63 16.86 16.09
CA ARG A 46 -11.23 16.74 15.65
C ARG A 46 -11.19 16.14 14.26
N THR A 47 -10.33 16.68 13.40
CA THR A 47 -10.03 16.09 12.09
C THR A 47 -8.86 15.11 12.26
N VAL A 48 -9.12 13.83 12.03
CA VAL A 48 -8.13 12.74 12.04
C VAL A 48 -7.78 12.37 10.60
N GLU A 49 -6.52 12.53 10.23
CA GLU A 49 -5.98 12.30 8.90
C GLU A 49 -5.05 11.07 8.91
N ALA A 50 -5.27 10.13 7.99
CA ALA A 50 -4.34 9.06 7.64
C ALA A 50 -3.57 9.45 6.38
N ILE A 51 -2.25 9.30 6.42
CA ILE A 51 -1.35 9.77 5.37
C ILE A 51 -0.39 8.62 5.01
N GLN A 52 -0.26 8.38 3.72
CA GLN A 52 0.73 7.45 3.17
C GLN A 52 1.76 8.25 2.37
N SER A 53 3.05 8.02 2.64
CA SER A 53 4.16 8.66 1.92
C SER A 53 5.33 7.70 1.70
N ASP A 54 6.20 8.06 0.76
CA ASP A 54 7.42 7.31 0.42
C ASP A 54 7.16 5.84 0.07
N THR A 55 6.00 5.54 -0.50
CA THR A 55 5.60 4.17 -0.82
C THR A 55 6.42 3.66 -2.00
N ARG A 56 7.06 2.52 -1.82
CA ARG A 56 7.85 1.86 -2.85
C ARG A 56 7.66 0.36 -2.79
N ILE A 57 7.23 -0.22 -3.91
CA ILE A 57 7.16 -1.66 -4.13
C ILE A 57 8.26 -2.04 -5.13
N ASP A 58 9.25 -2.79 -4.66
CA ASP A 58 10.34 -3.32 -5.49
C ASP A 58 10.07 -4.77 -5.84
N PHE A 59 9.66 -5.03 -7.08
CA PHE A 59 9.51 -6.39 -7.57
C PHE A 59 10.87 -7.01 -7.89
N VAL A 60 11.06 -8.27 -7.52
CA VAL A 60 12.32 -9.01 -7.69
C VAL A 60 12.10 -10.34 -8.39
N ALA A 61 13.18 -10.89 -8.94
CA ALA A 61 13.17 -12.26 -9.44
C ALA A 61 12.85 -13.22 -8.29
N PRO A 62 11.92 -14.17 -8.46
CA PRO A 62 11.56 -15.11 -7.40
C PRO A 62 12.75 -15.94 -6.93
N LEU A 63 12.92 -16.05 -5.62
CA LEU A 63 14.00 -16.82 -5.01
C LEU A 63 13.88 -18.32 -5.28
N ASP A 64 12.66 -18.82 -5.49
CA ASP A 64 12.37 -20.22 -5.83
C ASP A 64 12.59 -20.56 -7.32
N GLY A 65 12.91 -19.56 -8.15
CA GLY A 65 13.06 -19.72 -9.60
C GLY A 65 11.78 -20.11 -10.34
N ASN A 66 10.62 -20.06 -9.68
CA ASN A 66 9.36 -20.48 -10.25
C ASN A 66 8.73 -19.34 -11.09
N PRO A 67 8.46 -19.55 -12.39
CA PRO A 67 7.86 -18.51 -13.24
C PRO A 67 6.42 -18.13 -12.82
N LEU A 68 5.76 -18.94 -12.00
CA LEU A 68 4.44 -18.67 -11.44
C LEU A 68 4.49 -17.97 -10.07
N THR A 69 5.69 -17.70 -9.56
CA THR A 69 5.88 -16.92 -8.34
C THR A 69 6.06 -15.44 -8.69
N ARG A 70 5.52 -14.57 -7.85
CA ARG A 70 5.78 -13.13 -7.84
C ARG A 70 6.28 -12.76 -6.46
N GLU A 71 7.35 -11.98 -6.41
CA GLU A 71 8.04 -11.62 -5.18
C GLU A 71 8.38 -10.13 -5.17
N TRP A 72 8.24 -9.48 -4.03
CA TRP A 72 8.49 -8.05 -3.87
C TRP A 72 8.90 -7.65 -2.45
N PHE A 73 9.45 -6.45 -2.35
CA PHE A 73 9.69 -5.75 -1.09
C PHE A 73 8.85 -4.47 -1.03
N HIS A 74 8.20 -4.24 0.10
CA HIS A 74 7.39 -3.05 0.38
C HIS A 74 8.10 -2.16 1.41
N ASN A 75 8.28 -0.90 1.02
CA ASN A 75 8.78 0.19 1.85
C ASN A 75 7.75 1.33 1.87
N GLY A 76 7.65 2.05 2.98
CA GLY A 76 6.76 3.20 3.07
C GLY A 76 6.67 3.79 4.47
N THR A 77 6.15 5.00 4.55
CA THR A 77 5.82 5.69 5.80
C THR A 77 4.31 5.84 5.91
N ALA A 78 3.77 5.45 7.06
CA ALA A 78 2.38 5.67 7.42
C ALA A 78 2.34 6.68 8.55
N SER A 79 1.69 7.81 8.31
CA SER A 79 1.61 8.92 9.26
C SER A 79 0.15 9.19 9.62
N PHE A 80 -0.05 9.76 10.80
CA PHE A 80 -1.34 10.33 11.19
C PHE A 80 -1.15 11.79 11.60
N ARG A 81 -2.20 12.58 11.42
CA ARG A 81 -2.30 13.94 11.94
C ARG A 81 -3.69 14.16 12.51
N VAL A 82 -3.77 14.80 13.66
CA VAL A 82 -5.00 15.17 14.33
C VAL A 82 -5.00 16.68 14.55
N SER A 83 -6.07 17.34 14.15
CA SER A 83 -6.26 18.78 14.37
C SER A 83 -7.63 19.05 14.98
N GLY A 84 -7.77 20.16 15.69
CA GLY A 84 -9.00 20.50 16.40
C GLY A 84 -8.81 20.51 17.93
N PRO A 85 -9.92 20.56 18.69
CA PRO A 85 -9.87 20.73 20.14
C PRO A 85 -9.18 19.54 20.84
N ARG A 86 -8.24 19.82 21.74
CA ARG A 86 -7.53 18.81 22.56
C ARG A 86 -6.93 17.66 21.72
N SER A 87 -6.37 18.00 20.55
CA SER A 87 -5.74 17.03 19.65
C SER A 87 -4.54 16.32 20.27
N GLU A 88 -3.87 16.96 21.23
CA GLU A 88 -2.74 16.45 22.00
C GLU A 88 -3.10 15.26 22.90
N ASP A 89 -4.37 15.16 23.31
CA ASP A 89 -4.91 14.06 24.11
C ASP A 89 -5.39 12.89 23.24
N TRP A 90 -5.24 12.98 21.91
CA TRP A 90 -5.70 11.93 21.01
C TRP A 90 -4.86 10.66 21.16
N SER A 91 -5.53 9.51 21.04
CA SER A 91 -4.92 8.18 21.03
C SER A 91 -5.63 7.26 20.06
N GLY A 92 -4.90 6.28 19.54
CA GLY A 92 -5.41 5.32 18.57
C GLY A 92 -4.38 4.28 18.16
N TYR A 93 -4.69 3.60 17.05
CA TYR A 93 -3.88 2.58 16.42
C TYR A 93 -3.66 2.95 14.96
N ILE A 94 -2.41 2.92 14.50
CA ILE A 94 -2.04 3.11 13.10
C ILE A 94 -1.56 1.79 12.53
N ALA A 95 -1.99 1.47 11.31
CA ALA A 95 -1.56 0.29 10.57
C ALA A 95 -1.28 0.64 9.11
N THR A 96 -0.33 -0.07 8.52
CA THR A 96 -0.02 -0.01 7.09
C THR A 96 0.10 -1.41 6.51
N GLY A 97 -0.28 -1.53 5.25
CA GLY A 97 -0.31 -2.81 4.56
C GLY A 97 -0.59 -2.65 3.09
N TYR A 98 -1.05 -3.72 2.47
CA TYR A 98 -1.47 -3.69 1.07
C TYR A 98 -2.56 -4.72 0.80
N GLN A 99 -3.29 -4.49 -0.28
CA GLN A 99 -4.13 -5.48 -0.92
C GLN A 99 -3.36 -6.12 -2.06
N VAL A 100 -3.52 -7.42 -2.27
CA VAL A 100 -2.99 -8.16 -3.43
C VAL A 100 -4.12 -8.84 -4.17
N GLY A 101 -4.11 -8.76 -5.50
CA GLY A 101 -5.11 -9.38 -6.36
C GLY A 101 -4.52 -9.88 -7.66
N TYR A 102 -4.95 -11.07 -8.09
CA TYR A 102 -4.57 -11.70 -9.35
C TYR A 102 -5.72 -12.55 -9.90
N PRO A 103 -5.84 -12.68 -11.23
CA PRO A 103 -7.06 -13.19 -11.86
C PRO A 103 -7.20 -14.71 -11.79
N ALA A 104 -6.10 -15.46 -11.82
CA ALA A 104 -6.13 -16.91 -11.91
C ALA A 104 -4.98 -17.54 -11.14
N THR A 105 -5.21 -18.76 -10.64
CA THR A 105 -4.20 -19.59 -9.98
C THR A 105 -4.05 -20.92 -10.69
N LEU A 106 -2.84 -21.45 -10.76
CA LEU A 106 -2.58 -22.80 -11.19
C LEU A 106 -2.57 -23.72 -9.97
N ASP A 107 -3.58 -24.58 -9.88
CA ASP A 107 -3.61 -25.60 -8.84
C ASP A 107 -2.76 -26.78 -9.31
N GLY A 108 -1.69 -27.11 -8.58
CA GLY A 108 -0.54 -27.90 -9.03
C GLY A 108 -0.77 -29.40 -9.30
N ARG A 109 -1.92 -29.81 -9.82
CA ARG A 109 -2.17 -31.21 -10.21
C ARG A 109 -1.60 -31.50 -11.60
N ILE A 110 -0.30 -31.79 -11.65
CA ILE A 110 0.35 -32.32 -12.85
C ILE A 110 -0.06 -33.80 -12.98
N ARG A 111 -0.96 -34.12 -13.93
CA ARG A 111 -1.20 -35.52 -14.33
C ARG A 111 -0.23 -35.90 -15.45
N PHE A 112 0.78 -36.69 -15.11
CA PHE A 112 1.67 -37.30 -16.10
C PHE A 112 1.01 -38.59 -16.61
N GLN A 113 0.45 -38.55 -17.82
CA GLN A 113 0.04 -39.78 -18.51
C GLN A 113 1.23 -40.30 -19.30
N TRP A 114 1.79 -41.42 -18.84
CA TRP A 114 2.78 -42.20 -19.57
C TRP A 114 2.10 -43.46 -20.08
N SER A 115 1.93 -43.57 -21.40
CA SER A 115 1.53 -44.81 -22.05
C SER A 115 2.75 -45.41 -22.74
N THR A 116 3.17 -46.59 -22.31
CA THR A 116 4.19 -47.37 -23.02
C THR A 116 3.60 -48.02 -24.25
N PRO A 117 4.33 -48.05 -25.39
CA PRO A 117 3.88 -48.78 -26.58
C PRO A 117 3.57 -50.23 -26.22
N SER A 118 2.42 -50.73 -26.67
CA SER A 118 2.07 -52.13 -26.53
C SER A 118 2.00 -52.78 -27.91
N LEU A 119 2.59 -53.97 -28.02
CA LEU A 119 2.46 -54.84 -29.18
C LEU A 119 1.52 -55.98 -28.78
N GLY A 120 0.36 -56.05 -29.41
CA GLY A 120 -0.60 -57.13 -29.24
C GLY A 120 -0.56 -58.08 -30.43
N ILE A 121 -0.53 -59.38 -30.17
CA ILE A 121 -0.75 -60.42 -31.18
C ILE A 121 -2.03 -61.13 -30.79
N GLU A 122 -3.06 -61.04 -31.63
CA GLU A 122 -4.32 -61.76 -31.45
C GLU A 122 -4.23 -63.05 -32.28
N LEU A 123 -4.26 -64.20 -31.60
CA LEU A 123 -4.16 -65.52 -32.23
C LEU A 123 -5.57 -66.06 -32.46
N ASP A 124 -6.25 -65.56 -33.49
CA ASP A 124 -7.42 -66.22 -34.08
C ASP A 124 -7.00 -66.94 -35.40
N GLN A 125 -7.94 -67.53 -36.13
CA GLN A 125 -7.64 -68.28 -37.38
C GLN A 125 -6.95 -67.45 -38.49
N ASP A 126 -6.87 -66.12 -38.33
CA ASP A 126 -6.03 -65.21 -39.11
C ASP A 126 -5.20 -64.32 -38.14
N PRO A 127 -3.87 -64.49 -38.05
CA PRO A 127 -3.06 -63.68 -37.13
C PRO A 127 -2.93 -62.23 -37.63
N SER A 128 -3.50 -61.27 -36.91
CA SER A 128 -3.34 -59.84 -37.15
C SER A 128 -2.35 -59.20 -36.17
N LEU A 129 -1.38 -58.44 -36.70
CA LEU A 129 -0.45 -57.66 -35.89
C LEU A 129 -1.06 -56.29 -35.62
N HIS A 130 -1.52 -56.06 -34.39
CA HIS A 130 -1.99 -54.75 -33.96
C HIS A 130 -0.85 -53.96 -33.32
N ILE A 131 -0.37 -52.96 -34.05
CA ILE A 131 0.58 -51.99 -33.52
C ILE A 131 -0.23 -50.87 -32.86
N GLY A 132 -0.26 -50.85 -31.52
CA GLY A 132 -0.81 -49.72 -30.76
C GLY A 132 0.04 -48.46 -30.93
N ASP A 133 -0.52 -47.28 -30.58
CA ASP A 133 0.11 -45.95 -30.68
C ASP A 133 1.64 -46.00 -30.40
N LEU A 134 2.45 -45.87 -31.46
CA LEU A 134 3.91 -46.07 -31.45
C LEU A 134 4.71 -44.90 -30.86
N VAL A 135 4.07 -43.75 -30.69
CA VAL A 135 4.72 -42.54 -30.21
C VAL A 135 4.30 -42.30 -28.77
N PRO A 136 5.21 -42.32 -27.79
CA PRO A 136 4.87 -41.98 -26.42
C PRO A 136 4.31 -40.56 -26.37
N LYS A 137 3.05 -40.43 -25.95
CA LYS A 137 2.37 -39.14 -25.76
C LYS A 137 2.54 -38.75 -24.30
N ALA A 138 3.33 -37.72 -24.01
CA ALA A 138 3.34 -37.07 -22.71
C ALA A 138 2.35 -35.90 -22.75
N GLY A 139 1.22 -36.04 -22.04
CA GLY A 139 0.27 -34.95 -21.84
C GLY A 139 0.55 -34.27 -20.50
N ILE A 140 0.54 -32.94 -20.47
CA ILE A 140 0.52 -32.14 -19.24
C ILE A 140 -0.85 -31.48 -19.15
N GLU A 141 -1.67 -31.91 -18.20
CA GLU A 141 -2.96 -31.26 -17.92
C GLU A 141 -2.75 -30.23 -16.79
N LEU A 142 -2.89 -28.95 -17.11
CA LEU A 142 -2.83 -27.84 -16.14
C LEU A 142 -4.25 -27.42 -15.79
N SER A 143 -4.61 -27.50 -14.50
CA SER A 143 -5.90 -26.99 -14.00
C SER A 143 -5.75 -25.55 -13.56
N VAL A 144 -6.27 -24.61 -14.36
CA VAL A 144 -6.33 -23.18 -14.01
C VAL A 144 -7.64 -22.91 -13.28
N GLY A 145 -7.53 -22.40 -12.05
CA GLY A 145 -8.65 -21.93 -11.23
C GLY A 145 -8.73 -20.41 -11.18
N PHE A 146 -9.84 -19.88 -10.68
CA PHE A 146 -9.95 -18.46 -10.36
C PHE A 146 -8.98 -18.09 -9.24
N GLY A 147 -8.41 -16.89 -9.30
CA GLY A 147 -7.62 -16.34 -8.20
C GLY A 147 -8.48 -16.15 -6.93
N PRO A 148 -7.87 -15.95 -5.75
CA PRO A 148 -8.56 -15.90 -4.46
C PRO A 148 -9.34 -14.59 -4.24
N GLY A 149 -9.57 -13.78 -5.26
CA GLY A 149 -10.06 -12.41 -5.12
C GLY A 149 -8.99 -11.48 -4.54
N ILE A 150 -9.43 -10.37 -3.93
CA ILE A 150 -8.54 -9.38 -3.31
C ILE A 150 -8.25 -9.82 -1.87
N GLN A 151 -6.98 -10.03 -1.56
CA GLN A 151 -6.51 -10.37 -0.22
C GLN A 151 -5.92 -9.12 0.44
N THR A 152 -6.24 -8.88 1.71
CA THR A 152 -5.70 -7.73 2.48
C THR A 152 -4.67 -8.23 3.47
N VAL A 153 -3.48 -7.63 3.45
CA VAL A 153 -2.37 -7.93 4.35
C VAL A 153 -2.06 -6.68 5.16
N GLU A 154 -2.09 -6.80 6.48
CA GLU A 154 -1.51 -5.80 7.39
C GLU A 154 -0.04 -6.15 7.59
N ALA A 155 0.85 -5.21 7.27
CA ALA A 155 2.28 -5.44 7.30
C ALA A 155 2.88 -5.06 8.66
N THR A 156 2.48 -3.91 9.19
CA THR A 156 2.87 -3.45 10.52
C THR A 156 1.87 -2.45 11.08
N GLY A 157 1.80 -2.35 12.40
CA GLY A 157 0.94 -1.41 13.11
C GLY A 157 1.34 -1.24 14.56
N GLY A 158 0.81 -0.22 15.21
CA GLY A 158 1.11 0.09 16.60
C GLY A 158 0.19 1.15 17.20
N ASP A 159 0.17 1.18 18.53
CA ASP A 159 -0.53 2.22 19.29
C ASP A 159 0.20 3.56 19.14
N VAL A 160 -0.58 4.62 18.99
CA VAL A 160 -0.11 6.00 18.80
C VAL A 160 -0.91 6.96 19.67
N SER A 161 -0.26 8.07 20.03
CA SER A 161 -0.88 9.15 20.80
C SER A 161 -0.28 10.49 20.40
N GLY A 162 -0.96 11.57 20.77
CA GLY A 162 -0.62 12.93 20.37
C GLY A 162 -1.32 13.35 19.08
N ASN A 163 -0.93 14.51 18.57
CA ASN A 163 -1.56 15.15 17.40
C ASN A 163 -0.86 14.82 16.07
N GLU A 164 0.32 14.21 16.09
CA GLU A 164 1.01 13.72 14.91
C GLU A 164 1.95 12.58 15.26
N GLY A 165 2.23 11.73 14.28
CA GLY A 165 3.20 10.65 14.43
C GLY A 165 3.24 9.76 13.19
N TYR A 166 4.18 8.84 13.17
CA TYR A 166 4.36 7.94 12.03
C TYR A 166 4.94 6.59 12.45
N ILE A 167 4.66 5.58 11.63
CA ILE A 167 5.39 4.33 11.58
C ILE A 167 6.04 4.21 10.20
N ARG A 168 7.25 3.65 10.15
CA ARG A 168 7.97 3.44 8.90
C ARG A 168 8.31 1.97 8.74
N MET A 169 8.08 1.47 7.55
CA MET A 169 8.36 0.10 7.16
C MET A 169 9.40 0.10 6.04
N SER A 170 10.39 -0.78 6.17
CA SER A 170 11.45 -0.96 5.18
C SER A 170 11.75 -2.44 5.02
N GLY A 171 11.83 -2.91 3.78
CA GLY A 171 12.17 -4.29 3.45
C GLY A 171 11.09 -5.32 3.80
N PHE A 172 9.80 -4.94 3.88
CA PHE A 172 8.75 -5.92 4.13
C PHE A 172 8.60 -6.85 2.93
N HIS A 173 8.88 -8.13 3.13
CA HIS A 173 8.86 -9.14 2.08
C HIS A 173 7.44 -9.65 1.81
N GLY A 174 7.09 -9.74 0.53
CA GLY A 174 5.85 -10.36 0.08
C GLY A 174 6.10 -11.31 -1.08
N SER A 175 5.39 -12.44 -1.09
CA SER A 175 5.44 -13.41 -2.19
C SER A 175 4.10 -14.10 -2.37
N VAL A 176 3.76 -14.42 -3.62
CA VAL A 176 2.63 -15.29 -3.97
C VAL A 176 3.03 -16.21 -5.11
N THR A 177 2.60 -17.48 -5.03
CA THR A 177 2.92 -18.50 -6.02
C THR A 177 1.67 -19.06 -6.69
N GLY A 178 1.87 -19.78 -7.80
CA GLY A 178 0.80 -20.32 -8.62
C GLY A 178 0.06 -19.24 -9.42
N VAL A 179 0.60 -18.02 -9.54
CA VAL A 179 -0.12 -16.93 -10.20
C VAL A 179 -0.09 -17.07 -11.72
N ILE A 180 -1.28 -16.97 -12.31
CA ILE A 180 -1.48 -16.81 -13.74
C ILE A 180 -2.06 -15.41 -14.00
N GLY A 181 -1.32 -14.60 -14.75
CA GLY A 181 -1.69 -13.23 -15.08
C GLY A 181 -0.93 -12.18 -14.25
N GLN A 182 -1.41 -10.93 -14.35
CA GLN A 182 -0.84 -9.78 -13.66
C GLN A 182 -1.21 -9.80 -12.17
N VAL A 183 -0.23 -9.57 -11.29
CA VAL A 183 -0.45 -9.27 -9.88
C VAL A 183 -0.60 -7.77 -9.72
N THR A 184 -1.63 -7.36 -8.99
CA THR A 184 -1.87 -5.98 -8.60
C THR A 184 -1.71 -5.84 -7.09
N ILE A 185 -1.03 -4.77 -6.66
CA ILE A 185 -0.80 -4.43 -5.26
C ILE A 185 -1.33 -3.02 -5.00
N ARG A 186 -2.16 -2.86 -3.98
CA ARG A 186 -2.69 -1.56 -3.51
C ARG A 186 -2.30 -1.32 -2.05
N PRO A 187 -1.28 -0.49 -1.79
CA PRO A 187 -0.91 -0.09 -0.44
C PRO A 187 -2.03 0.70 0.24
N TRP A 188 -2.12 0.60 1.57
CA TRP A 188 -3.07 1.35 2.38
C TRP A 188 -2.49 1.74 3.72
N VAL A 189 -3.00 2.84 4.28
CA VAL A 189 -2.75 3.27 5.67
C VAL A 189 -4.09 3.46 6.36
N ARG A 190 -4.23 2.86 7.54
CA ARG A 190 -5.43 2.91 8.37
C ARG A 190 -5.08 3.51 9.73
N VAL A 191 -5.91 4.45 10.19
CA VAL A 191 -5.87 4.98 11.54
C VAL A 191 -7.21 4.68 12.20
N VAL A 192 -7.17 4.20 13.44
CA VAL A 192 -8.34 3.90 14.26
C VAL A 192 -8.19 4.63 15.59
N SER A 193 -9.10 5.53 15.92
CA SER A 193 -9.14 6.19 17.23
C SER A 193 -9.49 5.18 18.33
N SER A 194 -9.05 5.43 19.55
CA SER A 194 -9.49 4.70 20.75
C SER A 194 -11.00 4.69 20.96
N ASN A 195 -11.73 5.65 20.37
CA ASN A 195 -13.19 5.72 20.37
C ASN A 195 -13.86 4.86 19.27
N GLY A 196 -13.08 4.20 18.40
CA GLY A 196 -13.56 3.33 17.33
C GLY A 196 -13.76 3.99 15.96
N ASP A 197 -13.57 5.32 15.85
CA ASP A 197 -13.63 6.02 14.57
C ASP A 197 -12.42 5.64 13.70
N SER A 198 -12.63 5.28 12.43
CA SER A 198 -11.56 4.81 11.54
C SER A 198 -11.54 5.53 10.21
N VAL A 199 -10.33 5.85 9.76
CA VAL A 199 -10.04 6.41 8.44
C VAL A 199 -8.99 5.56 7.76
N ILE A 200 -9.18 5.32 6.46
CA ILE A 200 -8.23 4.59 5.62
C ILE A 200 -7.97 5.39 4.35
N THR A 201 -6.71 5.46 3.96
CA THR A 201 -6.29 5.96 2.65
C THR A 201 -5.70 4.82 1.84
N TYR A 202 -5.89 4.88 0.51
CA TYR A 202 -5.36 3.90 -0.43
C TYR A 202 -4.41 4.60 -1.39
N GLY A 203 -3.21 4.04 -1.52
CA GLY A 203 -2.18 4.52 -2.43
C GLY A 203 -2.40 4.11 -3.89
N PRO A 204 -1.46 4.52 -4.78
CA PRO A 204 -1.46 4.10 -6.17
C PRO A 204 -1.31 2.59 -6.32
N LEU A 205 -1.79 2.06 -7.45
CA LEU A 205 -1.64 0.65 -7.81
C LEU A 205 -0.24 0.36 -8.35
N TRP A 206 0.31 -0.78 -7.93
CA TRP A 206 1.56 -1.34 -8.43
C TRP A 206 1.28 -2.67 -9.11
N THR A 207 1.94 -2.96 -10.23
CA THR A 207 1.63 -4.14 -11.04
C THR A 207 2.88 -4.86 -11.51
N ILE A 208 2.84 -6.20 -11.53
CA ILE A 208 3.85 -7.09 -12.12
C ILE A 208 3.22 -8.23 -12.91
#